data_AF-A0A946EUY4-F1
#
_entry.id   AF-A0A946EUY4-F1
#
_cell.length_a   1.000
_cell.length_b   1.000
_cell.length_c   1.000
_cell.angle_alpha   90.00
_cell.angle_beta   90.00
_cell.angle_gamma   90.00
#
_symmetry.space_group_name_H-M   'P 1'
#
loop_
_entity.id
_entity.type
_entity.pdbx_description
1 polymer ?
#
loop_
_entity_poly.entity_id
_entity_poly.type
_entity_poly.pdbx_seq_one_letter_code
_entity_poly.pdbx_strand_id
1 'polypeptide(L)'
;MAPYLVNHPKLLHNWITARETAIARVRAVERASDAEIATLKGLLDRVLEHLGQWPTADAGQQAEIARLDRELTMVRAQFFSNEAWLSEPYPWNRLAQWAESEASLETQEMLNSLTLEPYGPLIDELENTTASDESETTEPGMSAGSLQGLIEEAYGWALTYDFSDQAAETLFWYRSAEKEEPRLGKRRDEPGAELELPIGIARDVTRLHHVLADTNPDASVAEFFIEHPEFRRIARRVQSLAHLPYAEFRDNLLDAGCEPIDILRCKLSIFGAVKFDPKSMLWTRIALFQGAPLPDELTLPEADDWFAPVLRGAEP
;
A
#
# COMPACT_ATOMS: atom_id res chain seq x y z
N MET A 1 -10.89 -8.74 5.64
CA MET A 1 -10.51 -7.98 4.43
C MET A 1 -8.99 -7.88 4.25
N ALA A 2 -8.21 -7.58 5.29
CA ALA A 2 -6.74 -7.48 5.18
C ALA A 2 -6.05 -8.70 4.52
N PRO A 3 -6.46 -9.96 4.76
CA PRO A 3 -5.83 -11.11 4.10
C PRO A 3 -6.01 -11.18 2.58
N TYR A 4 -6.89 -10.36 1.99
CA TYR A 4 -7.09 -10.36 0.54
C TYR A 4 -5.79 -10.00 -0.19
N LEU A 5 -5.14 -8.88 0.14
CA LEU A 5 -3.94 -8.44 -0.57
C LEU A 5 -2.75 -9.40 -0.37
N VAL A 6 -2.66 -10.07 0.80
CA VAL A 6 -1.63 -11.10 1.03
C VAL A 6 -1.82 -12.31 0.10
N ASN A 7 -3.07 -12.68 -0.18
CA ASN A 7 -3.42 -13.79 -1.06
C ASN A 7 -3.49 -13.42 -2.55
N HIS A 8 -3.35 -12.13 -2.89
CA HIS A 8 -3.30 -11.61 -4.26
C HIS A 8 -2.04 -10.77 -4.47
N PRO A 9 -0.85 -11.36 -4.28
CA PRO A 9 0.42 -10.64 -4.27
C PRO A 9 0.76 -10.03 -5.64
N LYS A 10 0.42 -10.69 -6.75
CA LYS A 10 0.72 -10.16 -8.09
C LYS A 10 -0.18 -8.99 -8.43
N LEU A 11 -1.44 -9.02 -7.99
CA LEU A 11 -2.39 -7.91 -8.09
C LEU A 11 -1.86 -6.69 -7.35
N LEU A 12 -1.44 -6.89 -6.09
CA LEU A 12 -0.81 -5.83 -5.29
C LEU A 12 0.41 -5.26 -6.01
N HIS A 13 1.29 -6.14 -6.51
CA HIS A 13 2.46 -5.71 -7.26
C HIS A 13 2.09 -4.83 -8.46
N ASN A 14 1.09 -5.24 -9.25
CA ASN A 14 0.66 -4.50 -10.44
C ASN A 14 0.04 -3.15 -10.05
N TRP A 15 -0.76 -3.09 -8.99
CA TRP A 15 -1.36 -1.85 -8.49
C TRP A 15 -0.30 -0.83 -8.06
N ILE A 16 0.67 -1.27 -7.25
CA ILE A 16 1.74 -0.38 -6.79
C ILE A 16 2.67 -0.02 -7.95
N THR A 17 2.99 -0.95 -8.85
CA THR A 17 3.83 -0.67 -10.02
C THR A 17 3.20 0.37 -10.94
N ALA A 18 1.89 0.27 -11.20
CA ALA A 18 1.16 1.26 -11.99
C ALA A 18 1.26 2.66 -11.34
N ARG A 19 1.02 2.74 -10.03
CA ARG A 19 1.13 3.99 -9.27
C ARG A 19 2.54 4.58 -9.32
N GLU A 20 3.56 3.79 -9.00
CA GLU A 20 4.95 4.27 -8.98
C GLU A 20 5.43 4.67 -10.39
N THR A 21 4.94 3.98 -11.42
CA THR A 21 5.21 4.37 -12.82
C THR A 21 4.55 5.71 -13.16
N ALA A 22 3.30 5.95 -12.72
CA ALA A 22 2.61 7.22 -12.91
C ALA A 22 3.40 8.37 -12.26
N ILE A 23 3.80 8.19 -11.00
CA ILE A 23 4.60 9.17 -10.25
C ILE A 23 5.93 9.43 -10.96
N ALA A 24 6.64 8.38 -11.38
CA ALA A 24 7.91 8.53 -12.08
C ALA A 24 7.77 9.31 -13.39
N ARG A 25 6.71 9.06 -14.17
CA ARG A 25 6.43 9.79 -15.42
C ARG A 25 6.13 11.26 -15.18
N VAL A 26 5.28 11.58 -14.20
CA VAL A 26 4.95 12.97 -13.84
C VAL A 26 6.19 13.70 -13.30
N ARG A 27 7.02 13.04 -12.49
CA ARG A 27 8.31 13.60 -12.04
C ARG A 27 9.27 13.89 -13.21
N ALA A 28 9.18 13.13 -14.31
CA ALA A 28 9.99 13.33 -15.49
C ALA A 28 9.49 14.46 -16.43
N VAL A 29 8.37 15.12 -16.12
CA VAL A 29 7.89 16.28 -16.88
C VAL A 29 8.90 17.42 -16.75
N GLU A 30 9.58 17.75 -17.85
CA GLU A 30 10.63 18.78 -17.84
C GLU A 30 10.08 20.18 -17.54
N ARG A 31 8.91 20.52 -18.09
CA ARG A 31 8.26 21.81 -17.89
C ARG A 31 6.76 21.62 -17.71
N ALA A 32 6.21 22.19 -16.64
CA ALA A 32 4.78 22.25 -16.44
C ALA A 32 4.19 23.45 -17.19
N SER A 33 3.03 23.27 -17.82
CA SER A 33 2.30 24.37 -18.43
C SER A 33 1.61 25.24 -17.38
N ASP A 34 1.32 26.51 -17.72
CA ASP A 34 0.57 27.41 -16.83
C ASP A 34 -0.79 26.81 -16.43
N ALA A 35 -1.42 26.04 -17.32
CA ALA A 35 -2.68 25.35 -17.07
C ALA A 35 -2.51 24.23 -16.03
N GLU A 36 -1.49 23.37 -16.18
CA GLU A 36 -1.19 22.30 -15.21
C GLU A 36 -0.88 22.88 -13.81
N ILE A 37 -0.09 23.95 -13.78
CA ILE A 37 0.25 24.68 -12.54
C ILE A 37 -1.03 25.25 -11.90
N ALA A 38 -1.90 25.88 -12.70
CA ALA A 38 -3.15 26.46 -12.19
C ALA A 38 -4.09 25.39 -11.64
N THR A 39 -4.23 24.26 -12.33
CA THR A 39 -5.01 23.09 -11.85
C THR A 39 -4.47 22.62 -10.51
N LEU A 40 -3.16 22.37 -10.41
CA LEU A 40 -2.55 21.88 -9.17
C LEU A 40 -2.70 22.87 -8.00
N LYS A 41 -2.58 24.18 -8.25
CA LYS A 41 -2.83 25.22 -7.25
C LYS A 41 -4.28 25.19 -6.75
N GLY A 42 -5.24 25.06 -7.66
CA GLY A 42 -6.66 24.96 -7.32
C GLY A 42 -6.97 23.71 -6.49
N LEU A 43 -6.38 22.57 -6.86
CA LEU A 43 -6.52 21.32 -6.12
C LEU A 43 -5.91 21.39 -4.73
N LEU A 44 -4.74 22.02 -4.58
CA LEU A 44 -4.12 22.23 -3.27
C LEU A 44 -5.00 23.09 -2.35
N ASP A 45 -5.55 24.18 -2.88
CA ASP A 45 -6.47 25.05 -2.13
C ASP A 45 -7.73 24.27 -1.72
N ARG A 46 -8.26 23.43 -2.63
CA ARG A 46 -9.41 22.56 -2.35
C ARG A 46 -9.11 21.51 -1.28
N VAL A 47 -7.94 20.88 -1.31
CA VAL A 47 -7.52 19.91 -0.29
C VAL A 47 -7.41 20.57 1.07
N LEU A 48 -6.81 21.75 1.19
CA LEU A 48 -6.72 22.48 2.46
C LEU A 48 -8.11 22.74 3.05
N GLU A 49 -9.09 23.15 2.23
CA GLU A 49 -10.46 23.31 2.69
C GLU A 49 -11.12 21.96 3.06
N HIS A 50 -10.88 20.91 2.28
CA HIS A 50 -11.38 19.56 2.56
C HIS A 50 -10.89 19.02 3.91
N LEU A 51 -9.63 19.26 4.27
CA LEU A 51 -9.05 18.89 5.57
C LEU A 51 -9.78 19.60 6.71
N GLY A 52 -10.12 20.87 6.54
CA GLY A 52 -10.95 21.61 7.50
C GLY A 52 -12.35 21.01 7.70
N GLN A 53 -12.85 20.25 6.71
CA GLN A 53 -14.14 19.55 6.76
C GLN A 53 -14.03 18.07 7.12
N TRP A 54 -12.92 17.64 7.70
CA TRP A 54 -12.69 16.26 8.13
C TRP A 54 -12.60 16.16 9.66
N PRO A 55 -13.74 16.23 10.38
CA PRO A 55 -13.74 15.98 11.81
C PRO A 55 -13.53 14.49 12.08
N THR A 56 -12.62 14.18 13.00
CA THR A 56 -12.41 12.84 13.57
C THR A 56 -12.38 12.95 15.09
N ALA A 57 -12.85 11.90 15.76
CA ALA A 57 -12.76 11.78 17.23
C ALA A 57 -11.46 11.11 17.68
N ASP A 58 -10.68 10.57 16.74
CA ASP A 58 -9.40 9.93 17.02
C ASP A 58 -8.30 10.99 17.15
N ALA A 59 -7.64 11.05 18.32
CA ALA A 59 -6.64 12.06 18.59
C ALA A 59 -5.37 11.93 17.74
N GLY A 60 -5.03 10.69 17.34
CA GLY A 60 -3.88 10.42 16.46
C GLY A 60 -4.15 10.95 15.06
N GLN A 61 -5.28 10.54 14.47
CA GLN A 61 -5.69 11.01 13.14
C GLN A 61 -5.92 12.53 13.12
N GLN A 62 -6.43 13.13 14.20
CA GLN A 62 -6.56 14.58 14.30
C GLN A 62 -5.19 15.28 14.27
N ALA A 63 -4.18 14.72 14.94
CA ALA A 63 -2.83 15.25 14.93
C ALA A 63 -2.18 15.13 13.54
N GLU A 64 -2.39 14.01 12.84
CA GLU A 64 -1.90 13.80 11.47
C GLU A 64 -2.58 14.74 10.47
N ILE A 65 -3.90 14.92 10.52
CA ILE A 65 -4.63 15.90 9.69
C ILE A 65 -4.10 17.32 9.94
N ALA A 66 -3.90 17.70 11.21
CA ALA A 66 -3.37 19.01 11.54
C ALA A 66 -1.92 19.18 11.06
N ARG A 67 -1.13 18.10 11.01
CA ARG A 67 0.23 18.11 10.47
C ARG A 67 0.20 18.27 8.95
N LEU A 68 -0.63 17.49 8.26
CA LEU A 68 -0.84 17.56 6.82
C LEU A 68 -1.26 18.97 6.39
N ASP A 69 -2.23 19.59 7.07
CA ASP A 69 -2.69 20.96 6.81
C ASP A 69 -1.53 21.99 6.89
N ARG A 70 -0.72 21.91 7.96
CA ARG A 70 0.45 22.80 8.13
C ARG A 70 1.48 22.60 7.03
N GLU A 71 1.83 21.36 6.73
CA GLU A 71 2.86 21.03 5.74
C GLU A 71 2.41 21.42 4.31
N LEU A 72 1.14 21.17 3.94
CA LEU A 72 0.58 21.63 2.67
C LEU A 72 0.47 23.15 2.57
N THR A 73 0.17 23.83 3.68
CA THR A 73 0.20 25.31 3.74
C THR A 73 1.62 25.84 3.49
N MET A 74 2.65 25.16 3.99
CA MET A 74 4.04 25.49 3.67
C MET A 74 4.35 25.29 2.19
N VAL A 75 3.90 24.18 1.59
CA VAL A 75 4.05 23.93 0.14
C VAL A 75 3.41 25.07 -0.66
N ARG A 76 2.18 25.44 -0.34
CA ARG A 76 1.46 26.56 -0.97
C ARG A 76 2.27 27.86 -0.93
N ALA A 77 2.82 28.18 0.24
CA ALA A 77 3.57 29.42 0.46
C ALA A 77 4.96 29.42 -0.18
N GLN A 78 5.66 28.28 -0.21
CA GLN A 78 7.05 28.21 -0.68
C GLN A 78 7.18 27.87 -2.17
N PHE A 79 6.38 26.92 -2.66
CA PHE A 79 6.50 26.40 -4.02
C PHE A 79 5.64 27.20 -4.98
N PHE A 80 4.35 27.31 -4.68
CA PHE A 80 3.37 27.88 -5.61
C PHE A 80 3.37 29.41 -5.64
N SER A 81 4.00 30.06 -4.66
CA SER A 81 4.18 31.50 -4.59
C SER A 81 5.54 31.99 -5.12
N ASN A 82 6.42 31.07 -5.57
CA ASN A 82 7.74 31.40 -6.08
C ASN A 82 7.90 30.92 -7.53
N GLU A 83 7.81 31.84 -8.49
CA GLU A 83 7.91 31.52 -9.93
C GLU A 83 9.20 30.77 -10.30
N ALA A 84 10.31 31.04 -9.59
CA ALA A 84 11.58 30.37 -9.85
C ALA A 84 11.50 28.84 -9.62
N TRP A 85 10.64 28.38 -8.71
CA TRP A 85 10.43 26.94 -8.52
C TRP A 85 9.75 26.29 -9.72
N LEU A 86 8.83 27.00 -10.36
CA LEU A 86 8.03 26.44 -11.45
C LEU A 86 8.73 26.59 -12.80
N SER A 87 9.61 27.59 -12.95
CA SER A 87 10.33 27.86 -14.20
C SER A 87 11.54 26.94 -14.44
N GLU A 88 12.13 26.40 -13.37
CA GLU A 88 13.28 25.51 -13.47
C GLU A 88 12.86 24.07 -13.87
N PRO A 89 13.66 23.35 -14.67
CA PRO A 89 13.29 22.02 -15.16
C PRO A 89 12.93 21.00 -14.06
N TYR A 90 11.98 20.12 -14.39
CA TYR A 90 11.47 19.05 -13.52
C TYR A 90 10.87 19.57 -12.20
N PRO A 91 9.89 20.49 -12.24
CA PRO A 91 9.33 21.11 -11.03
C PRO A 91 8.73 20.07 -10.08
N TRP A 92 8.07 19.02 -10.60
CA TRP A 92 7.43 17.98 -9.79
C TRP A 92 8.43 17.01 -9.17
N ASN A 93 9.53 16.69 -9.86
CA ASN A 93 10.61 15.94 -9.23
C ASN A 93 11.21 16.72 -8.05
N ARG A 94 11.36 18.05 -8.20
CA ARG A 94 11.88 18.89 -7.11
C ARG A 94 10.93 18.94 -5.92
N LEU A 95 9.63 19.03 -6.17
CA LEU A 95 8.60 18.94 -5.12
C LEU A 95 8.67 17.58 -4.40
N ALA A 96 8.77 16.47 -5.14
CA ALA A 96 8.89 15.14 -4.56
C ALA A 96 10.15 14.99 -3.68
N GLN A 97 11.31 15.47 -4.15
CA GLN A 97 12.57 15.42 -3.39
C GLN A 97 12.54 16.27 -2.12
N TRP A 98 11.88 17.43 -2.18
CA TRP A 98 11.65 18.23 -0.98
C TRP A 98 10.71 17.51 -0.01
N ALA A 99 9.61 16.94 -0.50
CA ALA A 99 8.66 16.26 0.36
C ALA A 99 9.30 15.05 1.07
N GLU A 100 10.16 14.31 0.36
CA GLU A 100 10.94 13.19 0.92
C GLU A 100 11.87 13.62 2.07
N SER A 101 12.39 14.86 2.04
CA SER A 101 13.32 15.37 3.05
C SER A 101 12.66 16.13 4.20
N GLU A 102 11.55 16.83 3.95
CA GLU A 102 10.99 17.82 4.88
C GLU A 102 9.55 17.52 5.33
N ALA A 103 8.84 16.60 4.67
CA ALA A 103 7.41 16.37 4.91
C ALA A 103 7.11 14.96 5.47
N SER A 104 5.97 14.83 6.14
CA SER A 104 5.44 13.53 6.58
C SER A 104 5.08 12.62 5.41
N LEU A 105 4.99 11.31 5.67
CA LEU A 105 4.54 10.34 4.66
C LEU A 105 3.14 10.67 4.14
N GLU A 106 2.22 11.12 5.00
CA GLU A 106 0.87 11.50 4.56
C GLU A 106 0.90 12.71 3.61
N THR A 107 1.76 13.70 3.89
CA THR A 107 1.97 14.83 2.98
C THR A 107 2.64 14.41 1.67
N GLN A 108 3.65 13.54 1.73
CA GLN A 108 4.30 13.00 0.52
C GLN A 108 3.27 12.32 -0.38
N GLU A 109 2.42 11.47 0.19
CA GLU A 109 1.40 10.73 -0.54
C GLU A 109 0.28 11.63 -1.07
N MET A 110 -0.13 12.65 -0.32
CA MET A 110 -1.09 13.65 -0.80
C MET A 110 -0.52 14.47 -1.96
N LEU A 111 0.75 14.90 -1.88
CA LEU A 111 1.41 15.62 -2.96
C LEU A 111 1.57 14.76 -4.21
N ASN A 112 1.93 13.48 -4.04
CA ASN A 112 1.96 12.52 -5.13
C ASN A 112 0.59 12.47 -5.84
N SER A 113 -0.51 12.23 -5.10
CA SER A 113 -1.86 12.23 -5.66
C SER A 113 -2.21 13.54 -6.38
N LEU A 114 -1.99 14.69 -5.73
CA LEU A 114 -2.24 16.01 -6.32
C LEU A 114 -1.50 16.19 -7.64
N THR A 115 -0.22 15.82 -7.71
CA THR A 115 0.59 16.00 -8.91
C THR A 115 0.17 15.13 -10.09
N LEU A 116 -0.54 14.02 -9.86
CA LEU A 116 -1.02 13.14 -10.93
C LEU A 116 -2.23 13.72 -11.69
N GLU A 117 -3.11 14.45 -10.99
CA GLU A 117 -4.40 14.92 -11.50
C GLU A 117 -4.31 15.69 -12.84
N PRO A 118 -3.35 16.61 -13.08
CA PRO A 118 -3.27 17.34 -14.35
C PRO A 118 -2.74 16.50 -15.53
N TYR A 119 -2.31 15.27 -15.30
CA TYR A 119 -1.52 14.48 -16.25
C TYR A 119 -2.20 13.17 -16.69
N GLY A 120 -3.53 13.09 -16.69
CA GLY A 120 -4.29 11.93 -17.20
C GLY A 120 -3.76 11.37 -18.53
N PRO A 121 -3.52 12.19 -19.57
CA PRO A 121 -2.96 11.73 -20.85
C PRO A 121 -1.58 11.04 -20.77
N LEU A 122 -0.86 11.16 -19.65
CA LEU A 122 0.46 10.54 -19.41
C LEU A 122 0.37 9.24 -18.60
N ILE A 123 -0.73 9.01 -17.89
CA ILE A 123 -0.81 7.96 -16.87
C ILE A 123 -2.07 7.10 -16.94
N ASP A 124 -3.15 7.55 -17.56
CA ASP A 124 -4.44 6.84 -17.53
C ASP A 124 -4.34 5.45 -18.14
N GLU A 125 -3.49 5.24 -19.16
CA GLU A 125 -3.37 3.94 -19.78
C GLU A 125 -2.77 2.87 -18.85
N LEU A 126 -2.10 3.28 -17.76
CA LEU A 126 -1.57 2.37 -16.74
C LEU A 126 -2.69 1.60 -16.02
N GLU A 127 -3.94 2.07 -16.05
CA GLU A 127 -5.09 1.35 -15.49
C GLU A 127 -5.21 -0.06 -16.10
N ASN A 128 -4.84 -0.21 -17.38
CA ASN A 128 -4.92 -1.47 -18.13
C ASN A 128 -3.86 -2.49 -17.69
N THR A 129 -2.95 -2.10 -16.79
CA THR A 129 -1.86 -2.96 -16.27
C THR A 129 -2.14 -3.49 -14.87
N THR A 130 -3.29 -3.11 -14.28
CA THR A 130 -3.62 -3.41 -12.87
C THR A 130 -4.18 -4.81 -12.64
N ALA A 131 -4.56 -5.54 -13.68
CA ALA A 131 -5.01 -6.93 -13.59
C ALA A 131 -3.83 -7.91 -13.47
N SER A 132 -4.04 -9.06 -12.83
CA SER A 132 -3.00 -10.09 -12.65
C SER A 132 -3.51 -11.51 -12.93
N ASP A 133 -2.63 -12.38 -13.43
CA ASP A 133 -2.78 -13.84 -13.31
C ASP A 133 -2.08 -14.31 -12.04
N GLU A 134 -2.86 -14.66 -11.02
CA GLU A 134 -2.40 -15.13 -9.72
C GLU A 134 -1.88 -16.59 -9.72
N SER A 135 -1.70 -17.20 -10.90
CA SER A 135 -1.12 -18.54 -11.00
C SER A 135 0.31 -18.57 -10.43
N GLU A 136 0.53 -19.38 -9.39
CA GLU A 136 1.88 -19.61 -8.86
C GLU A 136 2.49 -20.87 -9.47
N THR A 137 3.77 -20.79 -9.84
CA THR A 137 4.52 -21.89 -10.46
C THR A 137 5.62 -22.37 -9.53
N THR A 138 5.83 -23.69 -9.53
CA THR A 138 6.97 -24.30 -8.87
C THR A 138 8.00 -24.67 -9.92
N GLU A 139 9.27 -24.40 -9.66
CA GLU A 139 10.40 -24.90 -10.44
C GLU A 139 11.04 -26.08 -9.70
N PRO A 140 10.68 -27.35 -10.02
CA PRO A 140 11.09 -28.48 -9.20
C PRO A 140 12.59 -28.80 -9.34
N GLY A 141 13.19 -28.41 -10.46
CA GLY A 141 14.62 -28.61 -10.75
C GLY A 141 15.54 -27.51 -10.20
N MET A 142 14.99 -26.44 -9.63
CA MET A 142 15.78 -25.44 -8.90
C MET A 142 16.52 -26.12 -7.74
N SER A 143 17.77 -25.76 -7.49
CA SER A 143 18.50 -26.31 -6.34
C SER A 143 18.05 -25.66 -5.02
N ALA A 144 18.16 -26.40 -3.92
CA ALA A 144 17.85 -25.90 -2.58
C ALA A 144 18.67 -24.64 -2.23
N GLY A 145 19.94 -24.61 -2.62
CA GLY A 145 20.79 -23.42 -2.46
C GLY A 145 20.31 -22.21 -3.29
N SER A 146 19.77 -22.43 -4.48
CA SER A 146 19.19 -21.33 -5.28
C SER A 146 17.90 -20.80 -4.64
N LEU A 147 17.03 -21.69 -4.14
CA LEU A 147 15.83 -21.29 -3.41
C LEU A 147 16.18 -20.49 -2.15
N GLN A 148 17.21 -20.92 -1.40
CA GLN A 148 17.71 -20.17 -0.26
C GLN A 148 18.21 -18.77 -0.68
N GLY A 149 18.97 -18.67 -1.77
CA GLY A 149 19.42 -17.39 -2.31
C GLY A 149 18.27 -16.44 -2.68
N LEU A 150 17.18 -16.96 -3.27
CA LEU A 150 15.97 -16.15 -3.54
C LEU A 150 15.33 -15.61 -2.25
N ILE A 151 15.34 -16.39 -1.17
CA ILE A 151 14.84 -15.93 0.13
C ILE A 151 15.72 -14.80 0.66
N GLU A 152 17.04 -14.96 0.64
CA GLU A 152 17.99 -13.95 1.13
C GLU A 152 17.85 -12.63 0.37
N GLU A 153 17.65 -12.68 -0.95
CA GLU A 153 17.49 -11.49 -1.80
C GLU A 153 16.12 -10.82 -1.64
N ALA A 154 15.02 -11.56 -1.84
CA ALA A 154 13.68 -10.97 -1.92
C ALA A 154 12.97 -10.88 -0.55
N TYR A 155 13.36 -11.73 0.40
CA TYR A 155 12.74 -11.86 1.71
C TYR A 155 13.72 -11.65 2.87
N GLY A 156 14.89 -11.05 2.63
CA GLY A 156 15.83 -10.71 3.70
C GLY A 156 15.20 -9.91 4.84
N TRP A 157 14.17 -9.11 4.54
CA TRP A 157 13.36 -8.40 5.55
C TRP A 157 12.66 -9.36 6.54
N ALA A 158 12.17 -10.51 6.07
CA ALA A 158 11.50 -11.50 6.91
C ALA A 158 12.47 -12.19 7.87
N LEU A 159 13.72 -12.37 7.45
CA LEU A 159 14.77 -13.00 8.24
C LEU A 159 15.25 -12.12 9.41
N THR A 160 14.81 -10.86 9.48
CA THR A 160 15.14 -9.96 10.59
C THR A 160 14.27 -10.17 11.84
N TYR A 161 13.16 -10.90 11.72
CA TYR A 161 12.26 -11.18 12.84
C TYR A 161 12.74 -12.36 13.69
N ASP A 162 12.60 -12.24 15.01
CA ASP A 162 12.84 -13.33 15.96
C ASP A 162 11.53 -14.04 16.32
N PHE A 163 11.25 -15.17 15.67
CA PHE A 163 10.08 -16.00 15.96
C PHE A 163 10.25 -16.90 17.20
N SER A 164 11.37 -16.81 17.93
CA SER A 164 11.48 -17.36 19.28
C SER A 164 10.79 -16.47 20.32
N ASP A 165 10.60 -15.19 20.02
CA ASP A 165 9.77 -14.29 20.81
C ASP A 165 8.29 -14.67 20.67
N GLN A 166 7.62 -14.71 21.81
CA GLN A 166 6.20 -14.98 21.90
C GLN A 166 5.37 -13.86 21.29
N ALA A 167 5.86 -12.61 21.33
CA ALA A 167 5.20 -11.47 20.73
C ALA A 167 5.01 -11.65 19.22
N ALA A 168 6.02 -12.21 18.53
CA ALA A 168 6.06 -12.40 17.08
C ALA A 168 5.03 -13.40 16.53
N GLU A 169 4.44 -14.26 17.36
CA GLU A 169 3.40 -15.23 16.96
C GLU A 169 2.14 -15.12 17.85
N THR A 170 1.84 -13.93 18.37
CA THR A 170 0.69 -13.68 19.26
C THR A 170 -0.64 -13.80 18.52
N LEU A 171 -0.72 -13.30 17.29
CA LEU A 171 -1.93 -13.25 16.50
C LEU A 171 -2.04 -14.47 15.57
N PHE A 172 -3.27 -14.81 15.22
CA PHE A 172 -3.57 -15.72 14.11
C PHE A 172 -4.82 -15.25 13.37
N TRP A 173 -4.83 -15.49 12.07
CA TRP A 173 -5.93 -15.12 11.19
C TRP A 173 -6.75 -16.35 10.86
N TYR A 174 -8.07 -16.26 10.83
CA TYR A 174 -8.93 -17.39 10.48
C TYR A 174 -10.14 -16.92 9.68
N ARG A 175 -10.83 -17.83 9.01
CA ARG A 175 -12.10 -17.53 8.32
C ARG A 175 -13.26 -17.95 9.21
N SER A 176 -14.15 -17.02 9.54
CA SER A 176 -15.37 -17.33 10.30
C SER A 176 -16.33 -18.13 9.43
N ALA A 177 -16.82 -19.28 9.93
CA ALA A 177 -17.82 -20.09 9.22
C ALA A 177 -19.20 -19.39 9.14
N GLU A 178 -19.56 -18.57 10.13
CA GLU A 178 -20.87 -17.88 10.14
C GLU A 178 -20.91 -16.68 9.21
N LYS A 179 -19.79 -15.94 9.12
CA LYS A 179 -19.72 -14.66 8.40
C LYS A 179 -18.92 -14.74 7.11
N GLU A 180 -18.22 -15.83 6.86
CA GLU A 180 -17.32 -16.03 5.71
C GLU A 180 -16.25 -14.92 5.53
N GLU A 181 -15.95 -14.24 6.63
CA GLU A 181 -15.01 -13.12 6.68
C GLU A 181 -13.75 -13.50 7.46
N PRO A 182 -12.58 -12.97 7.03
CA PRO A 182 -11.37 -13.10 7.83
C PRO A 182 -11.51 -12.39 9.18
N ARG A 183 -11.10 -13.09 10.23
CA ARG A 183 -11.06 -12.66 11.63
C ARG A 183 -9.64 -12.80 12.16
N LEU A 184 -9.38 -12.09 13.25
CA LEU A 184 -8.11 -12.07 13.96
C LEU A 184 -8.37 -12.53 15.39
N GLY A 185 -7.61 -13.51 15.85
CA GLY A 185 -7.65 -14.01 17.22
C GLY A 185 -6.27 -13.99 17.87
N LYS A 186 -6.24 -14.09 19.19
CA LYS A 186 -5.01 -14.22 19.97
C LYS A 186 -4.72 -15.68 20.28
N ARG A 187 -3.61 -16.20 19.76
CA ARG A 187 -3.27 -17.64 19.72
C ARG A 187 -3.33 -18.33 21.08
N ARG A 188 -3.05 -17.60 22.16
CA ARG A 188 -2.91 -18.12 23.53
C ARG A 188 -4.11 -17.84 24.42
N ASP A 189 -4.95 -16.90 24.00
CA ASP A 189 -6.12 -16.46 24.77
C ASP A 189 -7.42 -17.04 24.18
N GLU A 190 -7.40 -17.42 22.90
CA GLU A 190 -8.57 -17.81 22.13
C GLU A 190 -8.34 -19.16 21.41
N PRO A 191 -9.37 -20.04 21.34
CA PRO A 191 -9.30 -21.26 20.53
C PRO A 191 -9.32 -20.92 19.02
N GLY A 192 -8.93 -21.87 18.16
CA GLY A 192 -9.03 -21.73 16.71
C GLY A 192 -7.70 -21.47 16.00
N ALA A 193 -6.57 -21.46 16.72
CA ALA A 193 -5.24 -21.32 16.12
C ALA A 193 -4.91 -22.44 15.12
N GLU A 194 -5.54 -23.60 15.26
CA GLU A 194 -5.47 -24.71 14.30
C GLU A 194 -6.16 -24.41 12.95
N LEU A 195 -7.00 -23.39 12.90
CA LEU A 195 -7.69 -22.91 11.69
C LEU A 195 -6.99 -21.72 11.04
N GLU A 196 -5.72 -21.48 11.38
CA GLU A 196 -4.94 -20.36 10.90
C GLU A 196 -4.85 -20.34 9.36
N LEU A 197 -5.20 -19.19 8.79
CA LEU A 197 -4.97 -18.87 7.39
C LEU A 197 -3.48 -18.70 7.14
N PRO A 198 -2.97 -19.17 6.00
CA PRO A 198 -1.55 -19.25 5.78
C PRO A 198 -1.01 -17.89 5.29
N ILE A 199 -1.06 -16.88 6.15
CA ILE A 199 -0.66 -15.50 5.84
C ILE A 199 0.51 -14.99 6.68
N GLY A 200 1.05 -15.83 7.56
CA GLY A 200 2.30 -15.57 8.29
C GLY A 200 3.52 -15.72 7.39
N ILE A 201 3.61 -14.91 6.31
CA ILE A 201 4.64 -15.05 5.28
C ILE A 201 6.04 -14.92 5.88
N ALA A 202 6.27 -13.92 6.74
CA ALA A 202 7.57 -13.73 7.39
C ALA A 202 8.02 -14.97 8.19
N ARG A 203 7.11 -15.55 8.97
CA ARG A 203 7.35 -16.77 9.75
C ARG A 203 7.63 -17.97 8.85
N ASP A 204 6.75 -18.20 7.88
CA ASP A 204 6.83 -19.38 7.03
C ASP A 204 8.09 -19.35 6.17
N VAL A 205 8.52 -18.18 5.67
CA VAL A 205 9.78 -17.99 4.95
C VAL A 205 10.98 -18.22 5.86
N THR A 206 10.96 -17.68 7.08
CA THR A 206 12.06 -17.86 8.05
C THR A 206 12.23 -19.34 8.41
N ARG A 207 11.13 -20.07 8.62
CA ARG A 207 11.16 -21.51 8.87
C ARG A 207 11.68 -22.30 7.66
N LEU A 208 11.24 -21.97 6.44
CA LEU A 208 11.77 -22.57 5.22
C LEU A 208 13.28 -22.34 5.10
N HIS A 209 13.73 -21.10 5.29
CA HIS A 209 15.15 -20.74 5.24
C HIS A 209 15.99 -21.56 6.22
N HIS A 210 15.51 -21.73 7.45
CA HIS A 210 16.22 -22.53 8.46
C HIS A 210 16.41 -23.99 8.04
N VAL A 211 15.37 -24.62 7.48
CA VAL A 211 15.47 -26.02 7.03
C VAL A 211 16.33 -26.15 5.77
N LEU A 212 16.28 -25.17 4.86
CA LEU A 212 17.16 -25.14 3.69
C LEU A 212 18.64 -25.06 4.07
N ALA A 213 18.98 -24.36 5.15
CA ALA A 213 20.36 -24.25 5.62
C ALA A 213 20.97 -25.59 6.06
N ASP A 214 20.15 -26.55 6.48
CA ASP A 214 20.56 -27.92 6.85
C ASP A 214 20.37 -28.92 5.69
N THR A 215 19.84 -28.48 4.55
CA THR A 215 19.61 -29.30 3.35
C THR A 215 20.86 -29.30 2.45
N ASN A 216 21.10 -30.39 1.72
CA ASN A 216 22.13 -30.40 0.68
C ASN A 216 21.83 -29.30 -0.37
N PRO A 217 22.71 -28.29 -0.57
CA PRO A 217 22.42 -27.16 -1.45
C PRO A 217 22.24 -27.55 -2.93
N ASP A 218 22.81 -28.69 -3.34
CA ASP A 218 22.69 -29.24 -4.70
C ASP A 218 21.43 -30.10 -4.89
N ALA A 219 20.71 -30.45 -3.81
CA ALA A 219 19.44 -31.16 -3.92
C ALA A 219 18.42 -30.30 -4.65
N SER A 220 17.60 -30.94 -5.49
CA SER A 220 16.50 -30.26 -6.16
C SER A 220 15.38 -29.91 -5.19
N VAL A 221 14.62 -28.85 -5.49
CA VAL A 221 13.38 -28.50 -4.78
C VAL A 221 12.39 -29.67 -4.76
N ALA A 222 12.38 -30.50 -5.82
CA ALA A 222 11.59 -31.73 -5.85
C ALA A 222 12.01 -32.74 -4.75
N GLU A 223 13.32 -32.99 -4.59
CA GLU A 223 13.86 -33.85 -3.53
C GLU A 223 13.57 -33.27 -2.15
N PHE A 224 13.81 -31.96 -1.98
CA PHE A 224 13.47 -31.25 -0.75
C PHE A 224 11.99 -31.41 -0.36
N PHE A 225 11.06 -31.33 -1.31
CA PHE A 225 9.62 -31.50 -1.06
C PHE A 225 9.17 -32.94 -0.77
N ILE A 226 10.02 -33.95 -1.01
CA ILE A 226 9.76 -35.32 -0.56
C ILE A 226 9.99 -35.40 0.95
N GLU A 227 11.06 -34.78 1.44
CA GLU A 227 11.44 -34.77 2.85
C GLU A 227 10.62 -33.75 3.67
N HIS A 228 10.35 -32.58 3.09
CA HIS A 228 9.69 -31.45 3.75
C HIS A 228 8.46 -30.94 2.96
N PRO A 229 7.39 -31.75 2.86
CA PRO A 229 6.18 -31.41 2.11
C PRO A 229 5.44 -30.16 2.60
N GLU A 230 5.61 -29.78 3.87
CA GLU A 230 4.98 -28.63 4.53
C GLU A 230 5.39 -27.29 3.89
N PHE A 231 6.57 -27.21 3.27
CA PHE A 231 7.07 -25.96 2.69
C PHE A 231 6.66 -25.71 1.24
N ARG A 232 5.94 -26.64 0.60
CA ARG A 232 5.54 -26.53 -0.82
C ARG A 232 4.85 -25.22 -1.17
N ARG A 233 4.01 -24.73 -0.27
CA ARG A 233 3.25 -23.48 -0.46
C ARG A 233 4.19 -22.27 -0.44
N ILE A 234 5.00 -22.15 0.61
CA ILE A 234 5.84 -20.96 0.80
C ILE A 234 7.02 -20.94 -0.18
N ALA A 235 7.61 -22.09 -0.50
CA ALA A 235 8.65 -22.19 -1.53
C ALA A 235 8.13 -21.79 -2.92
N ARG A 236 6.93 -22.25 -3.31
CA ARG A 236 6.28 -21.84 -4.56
C ARG A 236 6.00 -20.33 -4.60
N ARG A 237 5.53 -19.76 -3.49
CA ARG A 237 5.35 -18.32 -3.36
C ARG A 237 6.67 -17.56 -3.54
N VAL A 238 7.74 -17.99 -2.87
CA VAL A 238 9.08 -17.40 -3.04
C VAL A 238 9.51 -17.45 -4.51
N GLN A 239 9.45 -18.63 -5.15
CA GLN A 239 9.81 -18.80 -6.56
C GLN A 239 8.98 -17.91 -7.49
N SER A 240 7.67 -17.77 -7.22
CA SER A 240 6.76 -17.02 -8.09
C SER A 240 6.87 -15.50 -7.94
N LEU A 241 7.32 -15.01 -6.78
CA LEU A 241 7.24 -13.59 -6.42
C LEU A 241 8.61 -12.91 -6.24
N ALA A 242 9.72 -13.65 -6.24
CA ALA A 242 11.04 -13.09 -5.92
C ALA A 242 11.42 -11.86 -6.77
N HIS A 243 10.91 -11.75 -7.99
CA HIS A 243 11.20 -10.64 -8.91
C HIS A 243 10.12 -9.54 -8.92
N LEU A 244 9.13 -9.62 -8.04
CA LEU A 244 8.02 -8.67 -7.94
C LEU A 244 8.19 -7.80 -6.67
N PRO A 245 8.84 -6.62 -6.76
CA PRO A 245 9.29 -5.86 -5.58
C PRO A 245 8.17 -5.41 -4.62
N TYR A 246 6.94 -5.32 -5.13
CA TYR A 246 5.75 -4.87 -4.39
C TYR A 246 4.75 -6.00 -4.11
N ALA A 247 5.14 -7.26 -4.27
CA ALA A 247 4.24 -8.40 -4.08
C ALA A 247 4.00 -8.78 -2.60
N GLU A 248 4.78 -8.23 -1.68
CA GLU A 248 4.75 -8.58 -0.26
C GLU A 248 4.54 -7.36 0.65
N PHE A 249 3.70 -7.54 1.67
CA PHE A 249 3.75 -6.68 2.85
C PHE A 249 4.96 -7.08 3.68
N ARG A 250 5.91 -6.16 3.81
CA ARG A 250 7.15 -6.39 4.55
C ARG A 250 6.95 -6.19 6.05
N ASP A 251 6.03 -6.96 6.63
CA ASP A 251 5.63 -6.88 8.03
C ASP A 251 5.29 -8.26 8.61
N ASN A 252 5.35 -8.41 9.93
CA ASN A 252 4.93 -9.62 10.62
C ASN A 252 3.44 -9.54 11.03
N LEU A 253 2.57 -10.09 10.18
CA LEU A 253 1.12 -10.10 10.41
C LEU A 253 0.64 -10.97 11.58
N LEU A 254 1.56 -11.65 12.26
CA LEU A 254 1.30 -12.46 13.46
C LEU A 254 1.78 -11.77 14.74
N ASP A 255 2.48 -10.63 14.63
CA ASP A 255 3.02 -9.90 15.76
C ASP A 255 1.92 -9.24 16.60
N ALA A 256 2.13 -9.14 17.92
CA ALA A 256 1.20 -8.47 18.83
C ALA A 256 0.93 -7.01 18.47
N GLY A 257 1.89 -6.32 17.83
CA GLY A 257 1.80 -4.94 17.39
C GLY A 257 1.31 -4.75 15.95
N CYS A 258 0.94 -5.83 15.23
CA CYS A 258 0.41 -5.69 13.88
C CYS A 258 -0.86 -4.83 13.88
N GLU A 259 -0.91 -3.84 12.97
CA GLU A 259 -2.06 -2.97 12.74
C GLU A 259 -2.70 -3.31 11.37
N PRO A 260 -3.66 -4.26 11.30
CA PRO A 260 -4.18 -4.71 10.01
C PRO A 260 -4.99 -3.64 9.27
N ILE A 261 -5.33 -2.56 9.98
CA ILE A 261 -5.95 -1.36 9.41
C ILE A 261 -5.08 -0.74 8.31
N ASP A 262 -3.75 -0.85 8.38
CA ASP A 262 -2.87 -0.24 7.38
C ASP A 262 -2.96 -0.95 6.03
N ILE A 263 -3.03 -2.29 6.03
CA ILE A 263 -3.31 -3.08 4.81
C ILE A 263 -4.67 -2.71 4.23
N LEU A 264 -5.65 -2.50 5.12
CA LEU A 264 -6.99 -2.12 4.69
C LEU A 264 -7.02 -0.70 4.11
N ARG A 265 -6.31 0.27 4.72
CA ARG A 265 -6.16 1.64 4.21
C ARG A 265 -5.52 1.65 2.83
N CYS A 266 -4.43 0.89 2.64
CA CYS A 266 -3.77 0.71 1.34
C CYS A 266 -4.75 0.18 0.28
N LYS A 267 -5.53 -0.86 0.59
CA LYS A 267 -6.53 -1.38 -0.35
C LYS A 267 -7.60 -0.35 -0.70
N LEU A 268 -8.12 0.33 0.32
CA LEU A 268 -9.27 1.22 0.17
C LEU A 268 -8.88 2.52 -0.53
N SER A 269 -7.65 3.01 -0.35
CA SER A 269 -7.17 4.21 -1.06
C SER A 269 -7.14 3.98 -2.58
N ILE A 270 -6.79 2.77 -3.03
CA ILE A 270 -6.83 2.38 -4.45
C ILE A 270 -8.26 2.39 -5.00
N PHE A 271 -9.27 2.15 -4.15
CA PHE A 271 -10.68 2.24 -4.54
C PHE A 271 -11.26 3.65 -4.45
N GLY A 272 -10.44 4.67 -4.19
CA GLY A 272 -10.89 6.06 -4.04
C GLY A 272 -11.56 6.36 -2.70
N ALA A 273 -11.30 5.55 -1.66
CA ALA A 273 -11.75 5.88 -0.32
C ALA A 273 -10.99 7.10 0.21
N VAL A 274 -11.73 8.00 0.87
CA VAL A 274 -11.23 9.19 1.53
C VAL A 274 -11.75 9.24 2.97
N LYS A 275 -11.27 10.22 3.74
CA LYS A 275 -11.66 10.45 5.14
C LYS A 275 -11.57 9.22 6.05
N PHE A 276 -10.39 8.61 6.10
CA PHE A 276 -10.08 7.48 6.98
C PHE A 276 -10.13 7.90 8.45
N ASP A 277 -11.24 7.59 9.13
CA ASP A 277 -11.50 7.95 10.51
C ASP A 277 -11.42 6.68 11.39
N PRO A 278 -10.26 6.42 12.03
CA PRO A 278 -10.06 5.25 12.87
C PRO A 278 -11.05 5.21 14.03
N LYS A 279 -11.43 3.99 14.40
CA LYS A 279 -12.33 3.74 15.53
C LYS A 279 -11.79 2.64 16.44
N SER A 280 -10.95 1.78 15.89
CA SER A 280 -10.06 0.84 16.58
C SER A 280 -8.98 0.37 15.61
N MET A 281 -8.00 -0.40 16.07
CA MET A 281 -7.00 -1.05 15.21
C MET A 281 -7.59 -2.02 14.17
N LEU A 282 -8.88 -2.39 14.29
CA LEU A 282 -9.56 -3.33 13.40
C LEU A 282 -10.70 -2.69 12.59
N TRP A 283 -11.01 -1.42 12.86
CA TRP A 283 -12.15 -0.75 12.27
C TRP A 283 -11.85 0.73 11.99
N THR A 284 -12.04 1.12 10.74
CA THR A 284 -11.99 2.50 10.27
C THR A 284 -13.27 2.84 9.53
N ARG A 285 -13.73 4.07 9.69
CA ARG A 285 -14.79 4.65 8.87
C ARG A 285 -14.15 5.34 7.68
N ILE A 286 -14.75 5.20 6.51
CA ILE A 286 -14.31 5.87 5.28
C ILE A 286 -15.50 6.53 4.59
N ALA A 287 -15.21 7.41 3.64
CA ALA A 287 -16.16 7.89 2.64
C ALA A 287 -15.72 7.39 1.24
N LEU A 288 -16.68 6.95 0.44
CA LEU A 288 -16.47 6.58 -0.97
C LEU A 288 -17.33 7.48 -1.84
N PHE A 289 -16.82 7.86 -3.02
CA PHE A 289 -17.55 8.63 -4.03
C PHE A 289 -18.13 9.95 -3.48
N GLN A 290 -17.51 10.54 -2.46
CA GLN A 290 -17.93 11.84 -1.99
C GLN A 290 -17.67 12.84 -3.12
N GLY A 291 -18.70 13.62 -3.50
CA GLY A 291 -18.58 14.60 -4.58
C GLY A 291 -18.61 14.03 -5.99
N ALA A 292 -18.66 12.70 -6.17
CA ALA A 292 -18.77 12.08 -7.48
C ALA A 292 -20.09 12.49 -8.16
N PRO A 293 -20.11 12.62 -9.50
CA PRO A 293 -21.28 13.07 -10.25
C PRO A 293 -22.43 12.07 -10.15
N LEU A 294 -23.64 12.59 -10.12
CA LEU A 294 -24.87 11.82 -10.34
C LEU A 294 -25.00 11.40 -11.81
N PRO A 295 -25.86 10.40 -12.14
CA PRO A 295 -26.00 9.92 -13.51
C PRO A 295 -26.32 10.99 -14.56
N ASP A 296 -27.06 12.03 -14.18
CA ASP A 296 -27.39 13.18 -15.03
C ASP A 296 -26.27 14.24 -15.10
N GLU A 297 -25.27 14.15 -14.23
CA GLU A 297 -24.08 15.02 -14.19
C GLU A 297 -22.90 14.42 -14.97
N LEU A 298 -22.95 13.14 -15.37
CA LEU A 298 -21.86 12.44 -16.05
C LEU A 298 -21.42 13.05 -17.39
N THR A 299 -22.28 13.87 -18.03
CA THR A 299 -21.95 14.56 -19.28
C THR A 299 -21.41 15.97 -19.07
N LEU A 300 -21.36 16.44 -17.83
CA LEU A 300 -20.82 17.75 -17.50
C LEU A 300 -19.29 17.75 -17.68
N PRO A 301 -18.69 18.87 -18.13
CA PRO A 301 -17.24 18.98 -18.24
C PRO A 301 -16.50 18.70 -16.93
N GLU A 302 -17.13 18.96 -15.79
CA GLU A 302 -16.55 18.78 -14.45
C GLU A 302 -16.86 17.41 -13.83
N ALA A 303 -17.44 16.47 -14.58
CA ALA A 303 -17.86 15.17 -14.04
C ALA A 303 -16.72 14.38 -13.39
N ASP A 304 -15.49 14.54 -13.89
CA ASP A 304 -14.31 13.88 -13.34
C ASP A 304 -13.55 14.72 -12.30
N ASP A 305 -13.96 15.98 -12.04
CA ASP A 305 -13.29 16.87 -11.08
C ASP A 305 -13.91 16.81 -9.67
N TRP A 306 -13.78 15.67 -9.00
CA TRP A 306 -14.38 15.43 -7.69
C TRP A 306 -13.39 15.01 -6.58
N PHE A 307 -12.08 15.02 -6.84
CA PHE A 307 -11.07 14.71 -5.83
C PHE A 307 -11.09 15.71 -4.65
N ALA A 308 -11.10 15.23 -3.41
CA ALA A 308 -11.16 16.07 -2.20
C ALA A 308 -12.32 17.10 -2.22
N PRO A 309 -13.59 16.65 -2.32
CA PRO A 309 -14.73 17.55 -2.49
C PRO A 309 -14.94 18.44 -1.26
N VAL A 310 -15.39 19.67 -1.49
CA VAL A 310 -15.73 20.64 -0.45
C VAL A 310 -17.24 20.81 -0.38
N LEU A 311 -17.82 20.60 0.81
CA LEU A 311 -19.24 20.80 1.08
C LEU A 311 -19.53 22.28 1.31
N ARG A 312 -20.41 22.88 0.51
CA ARG A 312 -20.88 24.25 0.72
C ARG A 312 -21.90 24.29 1.85
N GLY A 313 -21.65 25.10 2.89
CA GLY A 313 -22.62 25.38 3.96
C GLY A 313 -22.54 24.46 5.19
N ALA A 314 -21.47 23.69 5.36
CA ALA A 314 -21.18 23.06 6.65
C ALA A 314 -20.63 24.14 7.61
N GLU A 315 -21.46 24.63 8.53
CA GLU A 315 -20.93 25.33 9.71
C GLU A 315 -20.11 24.33 10.55
N PRO A 316 -18.97 24.76 11.14
CA PRO A 316 -18.03 23.89 11.85
C PRO A 316 -18.63 23.13 13.04
#